data_AF-C6HCJ4-F1
#
_entry.id   AF-C6HCJ4-F1
#
_cell.length_a   1.000
_cell.length_b   1.000
_cell.length_c   1.000
_cell.angle_alpha   90.00
_cell.angle_beta   90.00
_cell.angle_gamma   90.00
#
_symmetry.space_group_name_H-M   'P 1'
#
loop_
_entity.id
_entity.type
_entity.pdbx_description
1 polymer ?
#
loop_
_entity_poly.entity_id
_entity_poly.type
_entity_poly.pdbx_seq_one_letter_code
_entity_poly.pdbx_strand_id
1 'polypeptide(L)'
;MPYITYHHPTNADAYSATSPLSEINSHRYPAQANQDLNRTEQPAKNPTSPRPTPSDSLKAAMSTIVITDGFSLANRWLLYTSFMLAPAQFISGLGNNNPTNLGFLAYNWYTQVTWYRAIKTNRLHALSLLPVHFNTLYALAYLGGISAGNLPMAILLSVGTTGVMVLNTMCGWICWTTNQREGFGVYRFFFFGWRNLNSGWHKFILLWQIFDTIAAFGCVIMAFVLALRFSRVTAEDLRWHWKYTAILPGAAIMLLIGWPLILWSELLVAGNHIESPTDLIAVWIFAAQLGAMLIPSFSRYLVCFRAVSRGSSSSERPQSPCASP
;
A
#
# COMPACT_ATOMS: atom_id res chain seq x y z
N MET A 1 -42.47 37.30 -22.94
CA MET A 1 -42.76 36.01 -23.60
C MET A 1 -41.50 35.14 -23.53
N PRO A 2 -41.59 33.82 -23.33
CA PRO A 2 -42.13 33.14 -22.15
C PRO A 2 -41.09 32.23 -21.47
N TYR A 3 -41.35 31.92 -20.19
CA TYR A 3 -40.72 30.87 -19.41
C TYR A 3 -41.08 29.49 -20.01
N ILE A 4 -40.09 28.60 -20.13
CA ILE A 4 -40.31 27.20 -20.48
C ILE A 4 -40.13 26.37 -19.22
N THR A 5 -41.24 25.80 -18.77
CA THR A 5 -41.34 24.81 -17.70
C THR A 5 -41.18 23.42 -18.32
N TYR A 6 -40.30 22.57 -17.81
CA TYR A 6 -40.29 21.15 -18.15
C TYR A 6 -40.60 20.30 -16.91
N HIS A 7 -41.68 19.53 -17.04
CA HIS A 7 -42.22 18.57 -16.10
C HIS A 7 -41.32 17.33 -15.97
N HIS A 8 -41.21 16.85 -14.73
CA HIS A 8 -40.80 15.48 -14.41
C HIS A 8 -41.84 14.47 -14.93
N PRO A 9 -41.42 13.35 -15.54
CA PRO A 9 -42.24 12.14 -15.60
C PRO A 9 -41.85 11.18 -14.47
N THR A 10 -42.79 10.96 -13.55
CA THR A 10 -42.91 9.71 -12.79
C THR A 10 -43.69 8.70 -13.61
N ASN A 11 -43.26 7.44 -13.58
CA ASN A 11 -44.02 6.17 -13.63
C ASN A 11 -43.02 5.10 -14.09
N ALA A 12 -42.70 4.09 -13.28
CA ALA A 12 -43.59 2.97 -12.93
C ALA A 12 -44.15 2.29 -14.18
N ASP A 13 -43.77 1.02 -14.32
CA ASP A 13 -44.34 0.00 -15.21
C ASP A 13 -43.95 0.06 -16.69
N ALA A 14 -42.91 -0.70 -17.05
CA ALA A 14 -43.03 -1.83 -17.98
C ALA A 14 -41.64 -2.39 -18.29
N TYR A 15 -41.29 -3.53 -17.70
CA TYR A 15 -40.80 -4.71 -18.42
C TYR A 15 -40.86 -5.90 -17.46
N SER A 16 -42.02 -6.56 -17.48
CA SER A 16 -42.22 -7.92 -16.99
C SER A 16 -42.04 -8.87 -18.17
N ALA A 17 -41.13 -9.85 -18.02
CA ALA A 17 -41.23 -11.17 -18.63
C ALA A 17 -40.46 -12.19 -17.75
N THR A 18 -41.16 -12.67 -16.72
CA THR A 18 -41.29 -14.08 -16.27
C THR A 18 -40.06 -15.02 -16.18
N SER A 19 -39.62 -15.28 -14.93
CA SER A 19 -39.45 -16.56 -14.15
C SER A 19 -39.40 -17.94 -14.88
N PRO A 20 -38.86 -19.05 -14.30
CA PRO A 20 -38.81 -19.36 -12.84
C PRO A 20 -37.58 -20.15 -12.27
N LEU A 21 -37.57 -20.24 -10.93
CA LEU A 21 -36.84 -21.13 -9.98
C LEU A 21 -36.07 -20.29 -8.93
N SER A 22 -36.75 -19.79 -7.90
CA SER A 22 -37.05 -20.46 -6.62
C SER A 22 -35.80 -20.77 -5.78
N GLU A 23 -35.72 -20.07 -4.65
CA GLU A 23 -35.22 -20.53 -3.36
C GLU A 23 -33.86 -21.23 -3.31
N ILE A 24 -32.88 -20.58 -2.67
CA ILE A 24 -32.11 -21.13 -1.55
C ILE A 24 -31.22 -20.02 -0.99
N ASN A 25 -31.22 -19.90 0.34
CA ASN A 25 -30.39 -19.05 1.22
C ASN A 25 -30.92 -17.66 1.59
N SER A 26 -32.11 -17.68 2.17
CA SER A 26 -32.43 -16.89 3.36
C SER A 26 -31.59 -17.35 4.57
N HIS A 27 -30.42 -16.73 4.81
CA HIS A 27 -29.79 -16.80 6.14
C HIS A 27 -28.95 -15.54 6.45
N ARG A 28 -29.53 -14.71 7.32
CA ARG A 28 -28.92 -14.14 8.54
C ARG A 28 -27.70 -13.19 8.36
N TYR A 29 -27.97 -11.88 8.35
CA TYR A 29 -27.02 -10.85 8.78
C TYR A 29 -27.62 -10.05 9.96
N PRO A 30 -26.98 -10.00 11.14
CA PRO A 30 -27.38 -9.11 12.21
C PRO A 30 -26.54 -7.82 12.13
N ALA A 31 -27.19 -6.69 11.87
CA ALA A 31 -26.57 -5.37 12.00
C ALA A 31 -27.51 -4.41 12.74
N GLN A 32 -28.05 -4.86 13.89
CA GLN A 32 -28.78 -4.01 14.83
C GLN A 32 -28.57 -4.56 16.25
N ALA A 33 -27.40 -4.30 16.82
CA ALA A 33 -27.15 -4.50 18.24
C ALA A 33 -25.96 -3.61 18.63
N ASN A 34 -26.24 -2.34 18.94
CA ASN A 34 -25.38 -1.45 19.73
C ASN A 34 -26.01 -0.03 19.88
N GLN A 35 -27.29 0.07 20.25
CA GLN A 35 -27.88 1.39 20.58
C GLN A 35 -28.71 1.48 21.87
N ASP A 36 -28.92 0.39 22.63
CA ASP A 36 -29.79 0.44 23.82
C ASP A 36 -29.05 0.23 25.15
N LEU A 37 -28.00 1.01 25.42
CA LEU A 37 -27.45 1.13 26.78
C LEU A 37 -26.98 2.56 27.06
N ASN A 38 -27.91 3.41 27.50
CA ASN A 38 -27.72 4.34 28.62
C ASN A 38 -28.94 5.27 28.75
N ARG A 39 -29.88 4.86 29.59
CA ARG A 39 -30.94 5.72 30.13
C ARG A 39 -30.74 5.81 31.63
N THR A 40 -30.40 7.00 32.13
CA THR A 40 -30.55 7.34 33.54
C THR A 40 -30.81 8.85 33.67
N GLU A 41 -31.80 9.17 34.49
CA GLU A 41 -32.37 10.48 34.85
C GLU A 41 -31.31 11.36 35.56
N GLN A 42 -31.30 12.72 35.62
CA GLN A 42 -32.30 13.72 36.08
C GLN A 42 -31.65 15.17 36.03
N PRO A 43 -32.19 16.27 36.61
CA PRO A 43 -33.09 17.32 36.10
C PRO A 43 -32.47 18.74 35.80
N ALA A 44 -33.32 19.69 35.42
CA ALA A 44 -33.03 21.00 34.79
C ALA A 44 -32.56 22.20 35.68
N LYS A 45 -31.81 23.15 35.09
CA LYS A 45 -31.72 24.60 35.43
C LYS A 45 -31.20 25.45 34.25
N ASN A 46 -31.70 26.69 34.11
CA ASN A 46 -31.74 27.58 32.93
C ASN A 46 -30.54 28.60 32.84
N PRO A 47 -30.48 29.61 31.94
CA PRO A 47 -29.54 29.69 30.79
C PRO A 47 -28.64 30.96 30.77
N THR A 48 -27.43 30.92 30.20
CA THR A 48 -26.76 32.09 29.54
C THR A 48 -25.37 31.74 28.99
N SER A 49 -25.35 31.18 27.80
CA SER A 49 -24.28 31.13 26.80
C SER A 49 -24.85 30.23 25.71
N PRO A 50 -24.70 30.51 24.39
CA PRO A 50 -25.14 29.57 23.38
C PRO A 50 -24.28 28.32 23.52
N ARG A 51 -24.79 27.37 24.30
CA ARG A 51 -24.25 26.02 24.41
C ARG A 51 -24.29 25.47 23.00
N PRO A 52 -23.17 25.00 22.43
CA PRO A 52 -23.19 24.34 21.13
C PRO A 52 -24.28 23.28 21.22
N THR A 53 -25.26 23.37 20.32
CA THR A 53 -26.38 22.44 20.41
C THR A 53 -25.81 21.03 20.30
N PRO A 54 -26.38 20.03 21.00
CA PRO A 54 -25.95 18.65 20.82
C PRO A 54 -25.98 18.26 19.35
N SER A 55 -26.84 18.88 18.53
CA SER A 55 -26.85 18.74 17.07
C SER A 55 -25.68 19.37 16.35
N ASP A 56 -25.02 20.41 16.85
CA ASP A 56 -23.86 21.04 16.20
C ASP A 56 -22.57 20.27 16.51
N SER A 57 -22.44 19.73 17.72
CA SER A 57 -21.38 18.78 18.08
C SER A 57 -21.65 17.37 17.54
N LEU A 58 -22.91 16.92 17.38
CA LEU A 58 -23.26 15.73 16.59
C LEU A 58 -23.06 15.94 15.08
N LYS A 59 -23.31 17.15 14.57
CA LYS A 59 -23.06 17.50 13.16
C LYS A 59 -21.57 17.55 12.86
N ALA A 60 -20.75 18.01 13.80
CA ALA A 60 -19.30 17.92 13.70
C ALA A 60 -18.79 16.48 13.89
N ALA A 61 -19.50 15.65 14.64
CA ALA A 61 -19.31 14.20 14.71
C ALA A 61 -20.02 13.41 13.60
N MET A 62 -20.41 14.07 12.49
CA MET A 62 -21.04 13.41 11.34
C MET A 62 -20.06 12.46 10.63
N SER A 63 -20.21 11.18 10.99
CA SER A 63 -19.77 9.96 10.30
C SER A 63 -18.32 9.91 9.84
N THR A 64 -17.37 10.21 10.72
CA THR A 64 -16.02 9.69 10.54
C THR A 64 -16.07 8.15 10.52
N ILE A 65 -15.61 7.55 9.43
CA ILE A 65 -15.50 6.09 9.33
C ILE A 65 -14.15 5.69 9.90
N VAL A 66 -14.16 5.16 11.13
CA VAL A 66 -12.96 4.58 11.74
C VAL A 66 -12.76 3.17 11.19
N ILE A 67 -11.68 2.98 10.45
CA ILE A 67 -11.27 1.69 9.91
C ILE A 67 -10.13 1.08 10.72
N THR A 68 -9.77 -0.16 10.40
CA THR A 68 -8.65 -0.86 11.05
C THR A 68 -7.34 -0.08 10.94
N ASP A 69 -6.40 -0.37 11.84
CA ASP A 69 -5.08 0.25 11.89
C ASP A 69 -4.29 0.04 10.59
N GLY A 70 -3.36 0.96 10.32
CA GLY A 70 -2.40 0.83 9.21
C GLY A 70 -2.74 1.65 7.97
N PHE A 71 -3.77 2.49 8.04
CA PHE A 71 -4.18 3.40 6.96
C PHE A 71 -4.15 4.87 7.39
N SER A 72 -3.58 5.15 8.56
CA SER A 72 -3.35 6.51 9.04
C SER A 72 -2.53 7.33 8.05
N LEU A 73 -2.54 8.66 8.20
CA LEU A 73 -1.69 9.53 7.38
C LEU A 73 -0.23 9.06 7.42
N ALA A 74 0.30 8.77 8.61
CA ALA A 74 1.67 8.28 8.75
C ALA A 74 1.91 6.99 7.93
N ASN A 75 1.02 6.00 8.01
CA ASN A 75 1.18 4.75 7.27
C ASN A 75 1.09 4.95 5.75
N ARG A 76 0.20 5.83 5.26
CA ARG A 76 0.13 6.16 3.83
C ARG A 76 1.41 6.84 3.35
N TRP A 77 1.94 7.79 4.12
CA TRP A 77 3.22 8.44 3.83
C TRP A 77 4.39 7.45 3.80
N LEU A 78 4.44 6.49 4.72
CA LEU A 78 5.44 5.42 4.68
C LEU A 78 5.35 4.61 3.40
N LEU A 79 4.14 4.28 2.98
CA LEU A 79 3.88 3.51 1.78
C LEU A 79 4.19 4.30 0.49
N TYR A 80 3.93 5.61 0.43
CA TYR A 80 4.40 6.47 -0.67
C TYR A 80 5.92 6.61 -0.69
N THR A 81 6.53 6.79 0.48
CA THR A 81 7.98 6.89 0.63
C THR A 81 8.66 5.58 0.21
N SER A 82 8.10 4.45 0.64
CA SER A 82 8.53 3.11 0.26
C SER A 82 8.57 2.94 -1.27
N PHE A 83 7.51 3.38 -1.95
CA PHE A 83 7.43 3.37 -3.40
C PHE A 83 8.50 4.27 -4.06
N MET A 84 8.73 5.47 -3.53
CA MET A 84 9.77 6.39 -4.04
C MET A 84 11.20 5.87 -3.79
N LEU A 85 11.41 5.07 -2.74
CA LEU A 85 12.71 4.50 -2.37
C LEU A 85 13.05 3.20 -3.10
N ALA A 86 12.13 2.62 -3.88
CA ALA A 86 12.37 1.39 -4.62
C ALA A 86 13.66 1.41 -5.50
N PRO A 87 14.01 2.51 -6.20
CA PRO A 87 15.29 2.60 -6.92
C PRO A 87 16.50 2.56 -5.98
N ALA A 88 16.43 3.23 -4.83
CA ALA A 88 17.48 3.22 -3.82
C ALA A 88 17.70 1.81 -3.27
N GLN A 89 16.62 1.08 -3.03
CA GLN A 89 16.65 -0.31 -2.58
C GLN A 89 17.28 -1.22 -3.61
N PHE A 90 16.87 -1.07 -4.88
CA PHE A 90 17.44 -1.86 -5.97
C PHE A 90 18.95 -1.66 -6.05
N ILE A 91 19.38 -0.41 -6.00
CA ILE A 91 20.79 -0.06 -6.05
C ILE A 91 21.56 -0.56 -4.81
N SER A 92 20.95 -0.52 -3.62
CA SER A 92 21.57 -0.98 -2.37
C SER A 92 21.86 -2.49 -2.35
N GLY A 93 21.04 -3.28 -3.04
CA GLY A 93 21.23 -4.74 -3.15
C GLY A 93 22.30 -5.16 -4.17
N LEU A 94 22.63 -4.32 -5.16
CA LEU A 94 23.65 -4.65 -6.17
C LEU A 94 25.03 -4.82 -5.53
N GLY A 95 25.63 -6.00 -5.75
CA GLY A 95 26.94 -6.37 -5.20
C GLY A 95 26.97 -6.53 -3.68
N ASN A 96 25.81 -6.52 -2.99
CA ASN A 96 25.74 -6.62 -1.53
C ASN A 96 25.25 -8.01 -1.11
N ASN A 97 26.05 -8.70 -0.30
CA ASN A 97 25.71 -10.03 0.24
C ASN A 97 24.94 -9.96 1.56
N ASN A 98 24.74 -8.76 2.11
CA ASN A 98 23.97 -8.59 3.33
C ASN A 98 22.46 -8.67 3.05
N PRO A 99 21.66 -9.06 4.07
CA PRO A 99 20.20 -9.17 3.95
C PRO A 99 19.47 -7.81 3.90
N THR A 100 20.06 -6.75 3.34
CA THR A 100 19.51 -5.38 3.38
C THR A 100 18.13 -5.27 2.74
N ASN A 101 17.85 -6.11 1.74
CA ASN A 101 16.55 -6.15 1.06
C ASN A 101 15.50 -7.05 1.75
N LEU A 102 15.88 -7.88 2.74
CA LEU A 102 14.91 -8.67 3.50
C LEU A 102 14.00 -7.79 4.36
N GLY A 103 14.51 -6.67 4.89
CA GLY A 103 13.68 -5.70 5.63
C GLY A 103 12.57 -5.11 4.77
N PHE A 104 12.89 -4.80 3.50
CA PHE A 104 11.90 -4.30 2.55
C PHE A 104 10.86 -5.35 2.19
N LEU A 105 11.32 -6.57 1.92
CA LEU A 105 10.42 -7.69 1.68
C LEU A 105 9.49 -7.93 2.88
N ALA A 106 10.01 -7.85 4.11
CA ALA A 106 9.23 -8.00 5.33
C ALA A 106 8.20 -6.87 5.50
N TYR A 107 8.58 -5.61 5.25
CA TYR A 107 7.65 -4.46 5.27
C TYR A 107 6.50 -4.65 4.27
N ASN A 108 6.82 -5.05 3.04
CA ASN A 108 5.82 -5.27 1.99
C ASN A 108 4.88 -6.43 2.34
N TRP A 109 5.41 -7.54 2.86
CA TRP A 109 4.58 -8.64 3.35
C TRP A 109 3.68 -8.22 4.51
N TYR A 110 4.23 -7.50 5.49
CA TYR A 110 3.48 -7.05 6.66
C TYR A 110 2.30 -6.17 6.24
N THR A 111 2.58 -5.13 5.43
CA THR A 111 1.54 -4.22 4.95
C THR A 111 0.51 -4.97 4.10
N GLN A 112 0.94 -5.83 3.17
CA GLN A 112 0.03 -6.58 2.31
C GLN A 112 -0.86 -7.56 3.10
N VAL A 113 -0.35 -8.17 4.17
CA VAL A 113 -1.14 -9.04 5.05
C VAL A 113 -2.15 -8.22 5.87
N THR A 114 -1.78 -7.03 6.34
CA THR A 114 -2.72 -6.11 7.03
C THR A 114 -3.87 -5.73 6.10
N TRP A 115 -3.56 -5.37 4.84
CA TRP A 115 -4.57 -5.14 3.80
C TRP A 115 -5.46 -6.36 3.59
N TYR A 116 -4.88 -7.54 3.38
CA TYR A 116 -5.63 -8.77 3.17
C TYR A 116 -6.61 -9.07 4.31
N ARG A 117 -6.18 -8.92 5.57
CA ARG A 117 -7.03 -9.12 6.75
C ARG A 117 -8.16 -8.11 6.82
N ALA A 118 -7.89 -6.84 6.53
CA ALA A 118 -8.90 -5.79 6.50
C ALA A 118 -9.99 -6.07 5.44
N ILE A 119 -9.57 -6.54 4.27
CA ILE A 119 -10.44 -6.90 3.15
C ILE A 119 -11.32 -8.09 3.51
N LYS A 120 -10.72 -9.15 4.05
CA LYS A 120 -11.42 -10.38 4.44
C LYS A 120 -12.45 -10.16 5.53
N THR A 121 -12.32 -9.08 6.30
CA THR A 121 -13.23 -8.71 7.38
C THR A 121 -14.20 -7.59 6.99
N ASN A 122 -14.22 -7.16 5.72
CA ASN A 122 -15.01 -6.04 5.21
C ASN A 122 -14.85 -4.73 6.00
N ARG A 123 -13.63 -4.46 6.49
CA ARG A 123 -13.31 -3.27 7.31
C ARG A 123 -12.62 -2.14 6.55
N LEU A 124 -12.52 -2.24 5.22
CA LEU A 124 -11.91 -1.20 4.38
C LEU A 124 -12.87 -0.09 3.99
N HIS A 125 -14.18 -0.36 3.95
CA HIS A 125 -15.17 0.56 3.39
C HIS A 125 -14.74 1.11 2.01
N ALA A 126 -14.78 2.44 1.83
CA ALA A 126 -14.39 3.09 0.58
C ALA A 126 -12.93 2.85 0.18
N LEU A 127 -12.03 2.49 1.10
CA LEU A 127 -10.66 2.11 0.75
C LEU A 127 -10.59 0.86 -0.13
N SER A 128 -11.66 0.05 -0.21
CA SER A 128 -11.75 -1.09 -1.13
C SER A 128 -11.66 -0.70 -2.62
N LEU A 129 -11.72 0.60 -2.93
CA LEU A 129 -11.48 1.14 -4.28
C LEU A 129 -10.00 1.39 -4.58
N LEU A 130 -9.12 1.40 -3.57
CA LEU A 130 -7.68 1.65 -3.76
C LEU A 130 -6.86 0.45 -4.27
N PRO A 131 -7.14 -0.81 -3.87
CA PRO A 131 -6.31 -1.96 -4.26
C PRO A 131 -6.05 -2.11 -5.75
N VAL A 132 -7.02 -1.73 -6.59
CA VAL A 132 -6.85 -1.71 -8.06
C VAL A 132 -5.71 -0.75 -8.45
N HIS A 133 -5.69 0.47 -7.92
CA HIS A 133 -4.62 1.42 -8.21
C HIS A 133 -3.27 0.99 -7.61
N PHE A 134 -3.28 0.31 -6.46
CA PHE A 134 -2.09 -0.19 -5.80
C PHE A 134 -1.46 -1.41 -6.49
N ASN A 135 -2.22 -2.21 -7.24
CA ASN A 135 -1.68 -3.40 -7.90
C ASN A 135 -0.59 -3.08 -8.92
N THR A 136 -0.87 -2.18 -9.87
CA THR A 136 0.11 -1.81 -10.89
C THR A 136 1.35 -1.12 -10.30
N LEU A 137 1.16 -0.23 -9.32
CA LEU A 137 2.26 0.59 -8.80
C LEU A 137 3.14 -0.18 -7.80
N TYR A 138 2.55 -0.96 -6.91
CA TYR A 138 3.38 -1.78 -6.03
C TYR A 138 4.06 -2.92 -6.76
N ALA A 139 3.47 -3.47 -7.83
CA ALA A 139 4.20 -4.42 -8.67
C ALA A 139 5.52 -3.81 -9.17
N LEU A 140 5.51 -2.54 -9.61
CA LEU A 140 6.74 -1.85 -10.01
C LEU A 140 7.69 -1.58 -8.83
N ALA A 141 7.20 -1.08 -7.70
CA ALA A 141 8.07 -0.80 -6.55
C ALA A 141 8.65 -2.06 -5.91
N TYR A 142 7.91 -3.18 -5.89
CA TYR A 142 8.40 -4.43 -5.35
C TYR A 142 9.60 -4.97 -6.13
N LEU A 143 9.72 -4.65 -7.44
CA LEU A 143 10.94 -4.96 -8.20
C LEU A 143 12.19 -4.27 -7.63
N GLY A 144 12.04 -3.17 -6.89
CA GLY A 144 13.13 -2.54 -6.18
C GLY A 144 13.80 -3.44 -5.13
N GLY A 145 13.05 -4.39 -4.57
CA GLY A 145 13.51 -5.26 -3.48
C GLY A 145 14.26 -6.52 -3.91
N ILE A 146 14.39 -6.80 -5.21
CA ILE A 146 14.83 -8.12 -5.69
C ILE A 146 16.35 -8.27 -5.86
N SER A 147 17.09 -7.16 -5.86
CA SER A 147 18.52 -7.19 -6.12
C SER A 147 19.32 -7.77 -4.95
N ALA A 148 20.36 -8.55 -5.25
CA ALA A 148 21.29 -9.06 -4.26
C ALA A 148 22.64 -9.37 -4.91
N GLY A 149 23.71 -9.38 -4.12
CA GLY A 149 25.06 -9.76 -4.58
C GLY A 149 25.31 -11.26 -4.72
N ASN A 150 24.32 -12.11 -4.42
CA ASN A 150 24.42 -13.56 -4.57
C ASN A 150 23.10 -14.18 -5.03
N LEU A 151 23.21 -15.28 -5.77
CA LEU A 151 22.07 -15.98 -6.38
C LEU A 151 21.05 -16.54 -5.37
N PRO A 152 21.44 -17.20 -4.25
CA PRO A 152 20.45 -17.69 -3.28
C PRO A 152 19.56 -16.58 -2.73
N MET A 153 20.14 -15.44 -2.36
CA MET A 153 19.38 -14.29 -1.87
C MET A 153 18.51 -13.68 -2.96
N ALA A 154 19.02 -13.56 -4.19
CA ALA A 154 18.24 -13.05 -5.32
C ALA A 154 17.00 -13.92 -5.60
N ILE A 155 17.13 -15.25 -5.51
CA ILE A 155 15.99 -16.19 -5.64
C ILE A 155 15.01 -16.01 -4.48
N LEU A 156 15.49 -15.93 -3.24
CA LEU A 156 14.62 -15.74 -2.08
C LEU A 156 13.82 -14.43 -2.20
N LEU A 157 14.48 -13.34 -2.59
CA LEU A 157 13.85 -12.03 -2.75
C LEU A 157 12.85 -12.01 -3.92
N SER A 158 13.16 -12.66 -5.05
CA SER A 158 12.25 -12.71 -6.20
C SER A 158 11.01 -13.57 -5.93
N VAL A 159 11.18 -14.73 -5.28
CA VAL A 159 10.06 -15.59 -4.85
C VAL A 159 9.21 -14.87 -3.81
N GLY A 160 9.83 -14.26 -2.80
CA GLY A 160 9.12 -13.48 -1.79
C GLY A 160 8.33 -12.33 -2.40
N THR A 161 8.95 -11.57 -3.31
CA THR A 161 8.32 -10.46 -4.04
C THR A 161 7.14 -10.94 -4.89
N THR A 162 7.30 -12.06 -5.59
CA THR A 162 6.21 -12.70 -6.35
C THR A 162 5.02 -13.00 -5.44
N GLY A 163 5.27 -13.54 -4.24
CA GLY A 163 4.20 -13.79 -3.27
C GLY A 163 3.44 -12.52 -2.85
N VAL A 164 4.14 -11.40 -2.63
CA VAL A 164 3.48 -10.12 -2.34
C VAL A 164 2.63 -9.63 -3.52
N MET A 165 3.15 -9.72 -4.75
CA MET A 165 2.41 -9.34 -5.96
C MET A 165 1.13 -10.18 -6.14
N VAL A 166 1.21 -11.48 -5.90
CA VAL A 166 0.06 -12.39 -5.95
C VAL A 166 -0.96 -12.01 -4.88
N LEU A 167 -0.51 -11.79 -3.64
CA LEU A 167 -1.41 -11.40 -2.56
C LEU A 167 -2.08 -10.05 -2.81
N ASN A 168 -1.37 -9.10 -3.42
CA ASN A 168 -1.94 -7.81 -3.82
C ASN A 168 -3.02 -7.97 -4.90
N THR A 169 -2.73 -8.79 -5.91
CA THR A 169 -3.69 -9.13 -6.97
C THR A 169 -4.94 -9.77 -6.37
N MET A 170 -4.77 -10.72 -5.45
CA MET A 170 -5.88 -11.34 -4.72
C MET A 170 -6.69 -10.32 -3.93
N CYS A 171 -6.04 -9.40 -3.22
CA CYS A 171 -6.69 -8.31 -2.48
C CYS A 171 -7.60 -7.47 -3.39
N GLY A 172 -7.12 -7.12 -4.59
CA GLY A 172 -7.91 -6.40 -5.60
C GLY A 172 -9.17 -7.16 -6.02
N TRP A 173 -9.02 -8.44 -6.35
CA TRP A 173 -10.16 -9.30 -6.73
C TRP A 173 -11.17 -9.51 -5.59
N ILE A 174 -10.71 -9.70 -4.36
CA ILE A 174 -11.60 -9.85 -3.21
C ILE A 174 -12.33 -8.53 -2.94
N CYS A 175 -11.65 -7.38 -2.98
CA CYS A 175 -12.29 -6.08 -2.82
C CYS A 175 -13.39 -5.85 -3.85
N TRP A 176 -13.09 -6.12 -5.12
CA TRP A 176 -14.06 -6.00 -6.19
C TRP A 176 -15.26 -6.92 -5.95
N THR A 177 -15.03 -8.20 -5.68
CA THR A 177 -16.15 -9.16 -5.51
C THR A 177 -17.00 -8.92 -4.27
N THR A 178 -16.41 -8.49 -3.14
CA THR A 178 -17.07 -8.52 -1.83
C THR A 178 -17.26 -7.16 -1.16
N ASN A 179 -16.30 -6.23 -1.25
CA ASN A 179 -16.32 -5.00 -0.46
C ASN A 179 -16.93 -3.82 -1.23
N GLN A 180 -16.69 -3.72 -2.54
CA GLN A 180 -17.07 -2.54 -3.32
C GLN A 180 -18.59 -2.42 -3.51
N ARG A 181 -19.31 -3.54 -3.61
CA ARG A 181 -20.76 -3.52 -3.86
C ARG A 181 -21.55 -2.88 -2.72
N GLU A 182 -21.06 -2.99 -1.49
CA GLU A 182 -21.63 -2.35 -0.31
C GLU A 182 -21.62 -0.80 -0.42
N GLY A 183 -20.72 -0.27 -1.24
CA GLY A 183 -20.53 1.17 -1.42
C GLY A 183 -21.33 1.82 -2.54
N PHE A 184 -22.24 1.10 -3.20
CA PHE A 184 -23.00 1.68 -4.32
C PHE A 184 -23.87 2.86 -3.87
N GLY A 185 -23.67 4.01 -4.51
CA GLY A 185 -24.29 5.29 -4.17
C GLY A 185 -23.62 6.03 -3.01
N VAL A 186 -22.74 5.38 -2.26
CA VAL A 186 -22.18 5.90 -0.99
C VAL A 186 -20.69 6.22 -1.12
N TYR A 187 -19.88 5.31 -1.66
CA TYR A 187 -18.43 5.51 -1.76
C TYR A 187 -18.12 6.58 -2.79
N ARG A 188 -17.48 7.65 -2.32
CA ARG A 188 -17.04 8.76 -3.14
C ARG A 188 -15.63 8.49 -3.63
N PHE A 189 -15.35 8.77 -4.89
CA PHE A 189 -13.98 8.71 -5.41
C PHE A 189 -13.78 9.78 -6.47
N PHE A 190 -12.52 10.10 -6.74
CA PHE A 190 -12.16 11.12 -7.71
C PHE A 190 -11.65 10.47 -8.99
N PHE A 191 -12.34 10.71 -10.10
CA PHE A 191 -11.89 10.31 -11.43
C PHE A 191 -12.28 11.41 -12.44
N PHE A 192 -11.37 12.36 -12.63
CA PHE A 192 -11.64 13.61 -13.37
C PHE A 192 -12.91 14.32 -12.87
N GLY A 193 -13.06 14.41 -11.55
CA GLY A 193 -14.25 14.92 -10.88
C GLY A 193 -14.76 13.96 -9.81
N TRP A 194 -15.56 14.47 -8.88
CA TRP A 194 -16.17 13.67 -7.82
C TRP A 194 -17.28 12.79 -8.39
N ARG A 195 -17.19 11.49 -8.09
CA ARG A 195 -18.16 10.47 -8.50
C ARG A 195 -18.55 9.61 -7.30
N ASN A 196 -19.73 9.02 -7.39
CA ASN A 196 -20.16 7.98 -6.47
C ASN A 196 -20.06 6.63 -7.17
N LEU A 197 -19.63 5.62 -6.44
CA LEU A 197 -19.54 4.26 -6.94
C LEU A 197 -20.94 3.78 -7.34
N ASN A 198 -21.07 3.23 -8.54
CA ASN A 198 -22.30 2.62 -9.04
C ASN A 198 -21.95 1.38 -9.87
N SER A 199 -22.96 0.66 -10.36
CA SER A 199 -22.75 -0.55 -11.16
C SER A 199 -21.87 -0.31 -12.41
N GLY A 200 -21.98 0.86 -13.05
CA GLY A 200 -21.14 1.23 -14.19
C GLY A 200 -19.67 1.38 -13.81
N TRP A 201 -19.38 2.16 -12.77
CA TRP A 201 -18.02 2.33 -12.26
C TRP A 201 -17.42 1.05 -11.71
N HIS A 202 -18.25 0.20 -11.10
CA HIS A 202 -17.83 -1.12 -10.64
C HIS A 202 -17.37 -2.03 -11.80
N LYS A 203 -18.03 -1.95 -12.97
CA LYS A 203 -17.57 -2.64 -14.20
C LYS A 203 -16.31 -1.99 -14.79
N PHE A 204 -16.15 -0.67 -14.69
CA PHE A 204 -14.91 -0.02 -15.09
C PHE A 204 -13.72 -0.51 -14.24
N ILE A 205 -13.90 -0.60 -12.93
CA ILE A 205 -12.88 -1.13 -12.01
C ILE A 205 -12.58 -2.60 -12.30
N LEU A 206 -13.55 -3.40 -12.76
CA LEU A 206 -13.30 -4.77 -13.23
C LEU A 206 -12.28 -4.78 -14.38
N LEU A 207 -12.49 -3.95 -15.40
CA LEU A 207 -11.58 -3.88 -16.56
C LEU A 207 -10.19 -3.44 -16.13
N TRP A 208 -10.10 -2.49 -15.20
CA TRP A 208 -8.83 -2.07 -14.63
C TRP A 208 -8.15 -3.23 -13.88
N GLN A 209 -8.88 -3.96 -13.03
CA GLN A 209 -8.32 -5.08 -12.27
C GLN A 209 -7.82 -6.21 -13.18
N ILE A 210 -8.45 -6.44 -14.33
CA ILE A 210 -7.96 -7.37 -15.36
C ILE A 210 -6.61 -6.87 -15.92
N PHE A 211 -6.53 -5.60 -16.30
CA PHE A 211 -5.28 -4.99 -16.76
C PHE A 211 -4.17 -5.11 -15.70
N ASP A 212 -4.45 -4.79 -14.44
CA ASP A 212 -3.48 -4.92 -13.35
C ASP A 212 -2.99 -6.35 -13.16
N THR A 213 -3.88 -7.34 -13.31
CA THR A 213 -3.52 -8.75 -13.19
C THR A 213 -2.53 -9.16 -14.28
N ILE A 214 -2.73 -8.69 -15.51
CA ILE A 214 -1.82 -8.92 -16.64
C ILE A 214 -0.48 -8.22 -16.40
N ALA A 215 -0.51 -6.96 -15.95
CA ALA A 215 0.68 -6.18 -15.63
C ALA A 215 1.50 -6.82 -14.49
N ALA A 216 0.81 -7.29 -13.43
CA ALA A 216 1.43 -7.99 -12.32
C ALA A 216 2.10 -9.30 -12.78
N PHE A 217 1.47 -10.06 -13.67
CA PHE A 217 2.08 -11.25 -14.28
C PHE A 217 3.37 -10.90 -15.05
N GLY A 218 3.35 -9.82 -15.84
CA GLY A 218 4.55 -9.29 -16.49
C GLY A 218 5.65 -8.90 -15.49
N CYS A 219 5.29 -8.26 -14.39
CA CYS A 219 6.22 -7.90 -13.32
C CYS A 219 6.82 -9.13 -12.62
N VAL A 220 6.06 -10.21 -12.45
CA VAL A 220 6.59 -11.48 -11.91
C VAL A 220 7.67 -12.04 -12.82
N ILE A 221 7.45 -12.09 -14.14
CA ILE A 221 8.46 -12.53 -15.11
C ILE A 221 9.70 -11.63 -15.01
N MET A 222 9.50 -10.31 -14.99
CA MET A 222 10.58 -9.33 -14.85
C MET A 222 11.36 -9.51 -13.54
N ALA A 223 10.70 -9.87 -12.43
CA ALA A 223 11.37 -10.11 -11.15
C ALA A 223 12.41 -11.24 -11.25
N PHE A 224 12.07 -12.34 -11.92
CA PHE A 224 13.01 -13.44 -12.12
C PHE A 224 14.14 -13.07 -13.09
N VAL A 225 13.83 -12.40 -14.20
CA VAL A 225 14.84 -11.94 -15.17
C VAL A 225 15.85 -11.01 -14.51
N LEU A 226 15.39 -10.02 -13.74
CA LEU A 226 16.24 -9.07 -13.04
C LEU A 226 17.05 -9.75 -11.93
N ALA A 227 16.45 -10.64 -11.15
CA ALA A 227 17.16 -11.39 -10.12
C ALA A 227 18.33 -12.19 -10.72
N LEU A 228 18.09 -12.93 -11.81
CA LEU A 228 19.14 -13.71 -12.48
C LEU A 228 20.22 -12.81 -13.09
N ARG A 229 19.84 -11.73 -13.77
CA ARG A 229 20.77 -10.81 -14.43
C ARG A 229 21.66 -10.08 -13.44
N PHE A 230 21.10 -9.58 -12.34
CA PHE A 230 21.81 -8.72 -11.40
C PHE A 230 22.46 -9.48 -10.23
N SER A 231 22.11 -10.75 -10.01
CA SER A 231 22.78 -11.61 -8.99
C SER A 231 24.28 -11.80 -9.22
N ARG A 232 24.77 -11.52 -10.43
CA ARG A 232 26.17 -11.65 -10.83
C ARG A 232 26.93 -10.32 -10.83
N VAL A 233 26.24 -9.20 -10.61
CA VAL A 233 26.87 -7.87 -10.60
C VAL A 233 27.62 -7.70 -9.29
N THR A 234 28.91 -7.41 -9.40
CA THR A 234 29.79 -7.20 -8.24
C THR A 234 29.82 -5.72 -7.85
N ALA A 235 30.29 -5.43 -6.63
CA ALA A 235 30.43 -4.05 -6.16
C ALA A 235 31.46 -3.24 -6.97
N GLU A 236 32.41 -3.90 -7.64
CA GLU A 236 33.45 -3.30 -8.47
C GLU A 236 32.91 -2.83 -9.82
N ASP A 237 31.87 -3.50 -10.33
CA ASP A 237 31.19 -3.13 -11.58
C ASP A 237 30.41 -1.81 -11.45
N LEU A 238 30.08 -1.39 -10.23
CA LEU A 238 29.31 -0.18 -9.95
C LEU A 238 30.19 0.93 -9.38
N ARG A 239 30.54 1.91 -10.21
CA ARG A 239 31.25 3.10 -9.72
C ARG A 239 30.36 3.88 -8.73
N TRP A 240 30.86 4.13 -7.53
CA TRP A 240 30.09 4.70 -6.40
C TRP A 240 29.34 5.99 -6.74
N HIS A 241 29.94 6.92 -7.48
CA HIS A 241 29.29 8.17 -7.88
C HIS A 241 28.01 7.95 -8.72
N TRP A 242 28.03 7.08 -9.73
CA TRP A 242 26.83 6.72 -10.51
C TRP A 242 25.79 5.96 -9.69
N LYS A 243 26.25 5.15 -8.72
CA LYS A 243 25.39 4.40 -7.81
C LYS A 243 24.47 5.32 -7.02
N TYR A 244 25.02 6.35 -6.37
CA TYR A 244 24.23 7.23 -5.50
C TYR A 244 23.57 8.39 -6.24
N THR A 245 24.17 8.90 -7.32
CA THR A 245 23.55 9.98 -8.11
C THR A 245 22.29 9.52 -8.84
N ALA A 246 22.17 8.24 -9.19
CA ALA A 246 20.97 7.70 -9.85
C ALA A 246 19.75 7.56 -8.91
N ILE A 247 19.95 7.61 -7.59
CA ILE A 247 18.87 7.44 -6.61
C ILE A 247 17.88 8.62 -6.66
N LEU A 248 18.39 9.85 -6.69
CA LEU A 248 17.56 11.06 -6.73
C LEU A 248 16.67 11.16 -7.99
N PRO A 249 17.19 11.04 -9.22
CA PRO A 249 16.35 11.04 -10.42
C PRO A 249 15.43 9.81 -10.45
N GLY A 250 15.88 8.64 -9.95
CA GLY A 250 15.02 7.47 -9.81
C GLY A 250 13.82 7.73 -8.92
N ALA A 251 14.03 8.33 -7.74
CA ALA A 251 12.96 8.70 -6.82
C ALA A 251 12.02 9.75 -7.42
N ALA A 252 12.54 10.72 -8.17
CA ALA A 252 11.74 11.72 -8.87
C ALA A 252 10.87 11.09 -9.97
N ILE A 253 11.41 10.15 -10.76
CA ILE A 253 10.67 9.40 -11.76
C ILE A 253 9.58 8.56 -11.08
N MET A 254 9.90 7.86 -9.99
CA MET A 254 8.90 7.13 -9.23
C MET A 254 7.81 8.07 -8.75
N LEU A 255 8.14 9.21 -8.14
CA LEU A 255 7.14 10.20 -7.71
C LEU A 255 6.22 10.63 -8.86
N LEU A 256 6.75 10.93 -10.04
CA LEU A 256 5.93 11.31 -11.20
C LEU A 256 4.99 10.19 -11.63
N ILE A 257 5.46 8.94 -11.64
CA ILE A 257 4.65 7.76 -11.97
C ILE A 257 3.58 7.51 -10.88
N GLY A 258 3.93 7.66 -9.61
CA GLY A 258 3.06 7.41 -8.47
C GLY A 258 2.15 8.59 -8.09
N TRP A 259 2.38 9.79 -8.64
CA TRP A 259 1.63 11.00 -8.28
C TRP A 259 0.11 10.86 -8.44
N PRO A 260 -0.43 10.34 -9.57
CA PRO A 260 -1.87 10.15 -9.70
C PRO A 260 -2.45 9.25 -8.61
N LEU A 261 -1.71 8.24 -8.16
CA LEU A 261 -2.13 7.34 -7.10
C LEU A 261 -2.16 8.01 -5.73
N ILE A 262 -1.11 8.77 -5.40
CA ILE A 262 -1.06 9.53 -4.14
C ILE A 262 -2.27 10.46 -4.11
N LEU A 263 -2.52 11.17 -5.21
CA LEU A 263 -3.68 12.05 -5.35
C LEU A 263 -5.00 11.28 -5.17
N TRP A 264 -5.21 10.16 -5.88
CA TRP A 264 -6.43 9.36 -5.76
C TRP A 264 -6.62 8.82 -4.34
N SER A 265 -5.55 8.37 -3.69
CA SER A 265 -5.58 7.83 -2.33
C SER A 265 -5.97 8.88 -1.32
N GLU A 266 -5.34 10.06 -1.36
CA GLU A 266 -5.65 11.14 -0.43
C GLU A 266 -7.05 11.74 -0.68
N LEU A 267 -7.45 11.91 -1.95
CA LEU A 267 -8.81 12.37 -2.27
C LEU A 267 -9.87 11.36 -1.85
N LEU A 268 -9.59 10.07 -1.95
CA LEU A 268 -10.52 9.04 -1.49
C LEU A 268 -10.67 9.04 0.03
N VAL A 269 -9.56 9.14 0.76
CA VAL A 269 -9.59 9.26 2.22
C VAL A 269 -10.36 10.51 2.66
N ALA A 270 -10.02 11.66 2.06
CA ALA A 270 -10.67 12.93 2.37
C ALA A 270 -12.16 12.95 1.99
N GLY A 271 -12.51 12.41 0.83
CA GLY A 271 -13.87 12.43 0.31
C GLY A 271 -14.85 11.52 1.05
N ASN A 272 -14.35 10.55 1.81
CA ASN A 272 -15.16 9.61 2.60
C ASN A 272 -14.92 9.74 4.12
N HIS A 273 -14.19 10.77 4.58
CA HIS A 273 -13.90 11.01 6.00
C HIS A 273 -13.35 9.77 6.72
N ILE A 274 -12.36 9.12 6.10
CA ILE A 274 -11.76 7.89 6.61
C ILE A 274 -10.68 8.23 7.63
N GLU A 275 -10.81 7.69 8.83
CA GLU A 275 -9.80 7.77 9.88
C GLU A 275 -9.32 6.38 10.26
N SER A 276 -8.02 6.25 10.52
CA SER A 276 -7.38 4.98 10.86
C SER A 276 -6.27 5.25 11.86
N PRO A 277 -6.17 4.46 12.95
CA PRO A 277 -5.06 4.56 13.87
C PRO A 277 -3.73 4.21 13.21
N THR A 278 -2.65 4.80 13.72
CA THR A 278 -1.30 4.54 13.22
C THR A 278 -0.83 3.17 13.65
N ASP A 279 -0.50 2.33 12.68
CA ASP A 279 0.18 1.07 12.93
C ASP A 279 1.67 1.33 13.16
N LEU A 280 2.07 1.34 14.44
CA LEU A 280 3.46 1.53 14.85
C LEU A 280 4.37 0.36 14.47
N ILE A 281 3.83 -0.85 14.30
CA ILE A 281 4.63 -2.01 13.88
C ILE A 281 5.13 -1.77 12.45
N ALA A 282 4.26 -1.30 11.55
CA ALA A 282 4.67 -0.90 10.20
C ALA A 282 5.76 0.18 10.21
N VAL A 283 5.63 1.18 11.09
CA VAL A 283 6.61 2.26 11.26
C VAL A 283 7.96 1.70 11.69
N TRP A 284 8.00 0.84 12.71
CA TRP A 284 9.24 0.26 13.20
C TRP A 284 9.90 -0.69 12.20
N ILE A 285 9.12 -1.50 11.47
CA ILE A 285 9.66 -2.37 10.42
C ILE A 285 10.29 -1.51 9.31
N PHE A 286 9.62 -0.43 8.90
CA PHE A 286 10.15 0.49 7.89
C PHE A 286 11.42 1.22 8.37
N ALA A 287 11.43 1.71 9.61
CA ALA A 287 12.59 2.36 10.21
C ALA A 287 13.78 1.40 10.32
N ALA A 288 13.55 0.15 10.74
CA ALA A 288 14.58 -0.87 10.81
C ALA A 288 15.18 -1.18 9.44
N GLN A 289 14.35 -1.22 8.39
CA GLN A 289 14.82 -1.35 7.02
C GLN A 289 15.70 -0.17 6.59
N LEU A 290 15.27 1.07 6.84
CA LEU A 290 16.08 2.24 6.51
C LEU A 290 17.44 2.21 7.23
N GLY A 291 17.44 1.82 8.51
CA GLY A 291 18.67 1.59 9.27
C GLY A 291 19.57 0.55 8.60
N ALA A 292 19.01 -0.59 8.19
CA ALA A 292 19.76 -1.66 7.51
C ALA A 292 20.36 -1.21 6.16
N MET A 293 19.72 -0.26 5.46
CA MET A 293 20.26 0.33 4.22
C MET A 293 21.44 1.27 4.47
N LEU A 294 21.52 1.89 5.65
CA LEU A 294 22.58 2.83 6.03
C LEU A 294 23.79 2.15 6.69
N ILE A 295 23.62 0.94 7.23
CA ILE A 295 24.71 0.19 7.85
C ILE A 295 25.70 -0.31 6.78
N PRO A 296 26.99 0.09 6.83
CA PRO A 296 27.98 -0.37 5.88
C PRO A 296 28.16 -1.89 5.98
N SER A 297 28.50 -2.53 4.86
CA SER A 297 28.57 -3.99 4.74
C SER A 297 29.42 -4.62 5.86
N PHE A 298 28.77 -5.33 6.78
CA PHE A 298 29.39 -6.07 7.89
C PHE A 298 30.54 -7.00 7.45
N SER A 299 30.58 -7.44 6.17
CA SER A 299 31.70 -8.23 5.64
C SER A 299 33.04 -7.50 5.68
N ARG A 300 33.07 -6.16 5.53
CA ARG A 300 34.31 -5.37 5.64
C ARG A 300 34.84 -5.38 7.09
N TYR A 301 33.95 -5.35 8.07
CA TYR A 301 34.32 -5.45 9.48
C TYR A 301 34.84 -6.85 9.83
N LEU A 302 34.19 -7.91 9.37
CA LEU A 302 34.66 -9.29 9.62
C LEU A 302 35.98 -9.60 8.90
N VAL A 303 36.21 -9.09 7.69
CA VAL A 303 37.50 -9.24 7.00
C VAL A 303 38.61 -8.48 7.72
N CYS A 304 38.34 -7.27 8.24
CA CYS A 304 39.27 -6.56 9.11
C CYS A 304 39.58 -7.33 10.39
N PHE A 305 38.57 -7.89 11.07
CA PHE A 305 38.79 -8.71 12.27
C PHE A 305 39.55 -10.01 11.99
N ARG A 306 39.33 -10.64 10.83
CA ARG A 306 40.07 -11.85 10.41
C ARG A 306 41.51 -11.53 9.96
N ALA A 307 41.75 -10.35 9.41
CA ALA A 307 43.08 -9.87 9.08
C ALA A 307 43.87 -9.52 10.36
N VAL A 308 43.21 -8.92 11.36
CA VAL A 308 43.82 -8.65 12.68
C VAL A 308 44.08 -9.96 13.44
N SER A 309 43.20 -10.95 13.38
CA SER A 309 43.43 -12.24 14.06
C SER A 309 44.55 -13.07 13.41
N ARG A 310 44.72 -12.99 12.08
CA ARG A 310 45.84 -13.60 11.35
C ARG A 310 47.14 -12.80 11.43
N GLY A 311 47.07 -11.49 11.71
CA GLY A 311 48.24 -10.63 11.93
C GLY A 311 48.94 -10.84 13.28
N SER A 312 48.35 -11.58 14.20
CA SER A 312 48.97 -11.88 15.51
C SER A 312 49.92 -13.10 15.51
N SER A 313 49.99 -13.85 14.40
CA SER A 313 50.79 -15.08 14.29
C SER A 313 51.99 -15.00 13.34
N SER A 314 52.32 -13.82 12.80
CA SER A 314 53.48 -13.66 11.91
C SER A 314 54.17 -12.33 12.17
N SER A 315 55.21 -12.38 13.00
CA SER A 315 56.24 -11.34 13.08
C SER A 315 57.00 -11.32 11.75
N GLU A 316 56.60 -10.46 10.82
CA GLU A 316 57.48 -9.93 9.78
C GLU A 316 57.01 -8.54 9.34
N ARG A 317 57.98 -7.68 9.00
CA ARG A 317 57.97 -6.20 8.99
C ARG A 317 56.82 -5.51 8.20
N PRO A 318 56.48 -4.26 8.55
CA PRO A 318 55.40 -3.52 7.90
C PRO A 318 55.83 -2.98 6.53
N GLN A 319 55.09 -3.34 5.48
CA GLN A 319 54.96 -2.51 4.28
C GLN A 319 53.59 -1.84 4.35
N SER A 320 53.62 -0.51 4.39
CA SER A 320 52.47 0.39 4.42
C SER A 320 51.52 0.20 3.24
N PRO A 321 50.20 0.27 3.47
CA PRO A 321 49.27 0.71 2.43
C PRO A 321 48.48 1.92 2.93
N CYS A 322 49.03 3.11 2.74
CA CYS A 322 48.23 4.32 2.61
C CYS A 322 48.54 4.92 1.24
N ALA A 323 47.74 4.60 0.24
CA ALA A 323 47.49 5.46 -0.91
C ALA A 323 46.28 4.93 -1.69
N SER A 324 45.15 5.60 -1.48
CA SER A 324 44.04 5.68 -2.45
C SER A 324 44.54 6.32 -3.75
N PRO A 325 43.80 6.20 -4.87
CA PRO A 325 42.55 6.95 -5.06
C PRO A 325 41.27 6.12 -5.06
#